data_AF-A0A977IDD1-F1
#
_entry.id   AF-A0A977IDD1-F1
#
_cell.length_a   1.000
_cell.length_b   1.000
_cell.length_c   1.000
_cell.angle_alpha   90.00
_cell.angle_beta   90.00
_cell.angle_gamma   90.00
#
_symmetry.space_group_name_H-M   'P 1'
#
loop_
_entity.id
_entity.type
_entity.pdbx_description
1 polymer ?
#
loop_
_entity_poly.entity_id
_entity_poly.type
_entity_poly.pdbx_seq_one_letter_code
_entity_poly.pdbx_strand_id
1 'polypeptide(L)'
;MAVKRRVLHYAAAAATAIGGILHLILAPNMLGFNTNTGLFFLIGGIAQVFWVVPTIRRWGKPWYAVGIGGTAVLVAVYFITRVPGNPITGRGGGVNPMAIAVEVAQLAFIGLCIAILAMAGKKKEEAGKK
;
A
#
# COMPACT_ATOMS: atom_id res chain seq x y z
N MET A 1 14.79 16.69 -14.66
CA MET A 1 14.84 15.43 -13.88
C MET A 1 14.37 15.55 -12.42
N ALA A 2 14.67 16.63 -11.69
CA ALA A 2 14.31 16.73 -10.26
C ALA A 2 12.79 16.80 -10.01
N VAL A 3 12.03 17.53 -10.84
CA VAL A 3 10.56 17.66 -10.72
C VAL A 3 9.85 16.30 -10.86
N LYS A 4 10.16 15.51 -11.91
CA LYS A 4 9.61 14.15 -12.09
C LYS A 4 9.84 13.27 -10.85
N ARG A 5 11.01 13.36 -10.21
CA ARG A 5 11.27 12.64 -8.95
C ARG A 5 10.37 13.11 -7.82
N ARG A 6 10.15 14.42 -7.63
CA ARG A 6 9.25 14.90 -6.56
C ARG A 6 7.82 14.42 -6.79
N VAL A 7 7.33 14.51 -8.03
CA VAL A 7 5.98 14.07 -8.40
C VAL A 7 5.72 12.62 -8.02
N LEU A 8 6.67 11.72 -8.27
CA LEU A 8 6.49 10.30 -7.93
C LEU A 8 6.38 10.05 -6.42
N HIS A 9 7.11 10.81 -5.60
CA HIS A 9 7.00 10.66 -4.14
C HIS A 9 5.65 11.19 -3.64
N TYR A 10 5.18 12.31 -4.17
CA TYR A 10 3.85 12.83 -3.82
C TYR A 10 2.72 11.93 -4.32
N ALA A 11 2.85 11.38 -5.53
CA ALA A 11 1.89 10.42 -6.07
C ALA A 11 1.85 9.13 -5.21
N ALA A 12 3.01 8.60 -4.81
CA ALA A 12 3.08 7.43 -3.94
C ALA A 12 2.46 7.75 -2.56
N ALA A 13 2.79 8.91 -1.99
CA ALA A 13 2.23 9.37 -0.73
C ALA A 13 0.70 9.51 -0.80
N ALA A 14 0.17 10.08 -1.88
CA ALA A 14 -1.27 10.18 -2.11
C ALA A 14 -1.92 8.79 -2.22
N ALA A 15 -1.30 7.86 -2.96
CA ALA A 15 -1.82 6.50 -3.12
C ALA A 15 -1.91 5.74 -1.78
N THR A 16 -0.85 5.77 -0.95
CA THR A 16 -0.91 5.14 0.39
C THR A 16 -1.85 5.87 1.34
N ALA A 17 -1.99 7.20 1.22
CA ALA A 17 -2.96 7.97 2.01
C ALA A 17 -4.40 7.57 1.66
N ILE A 18 -4.73 7.50 0.37
CA ILE A 18 -6.06 7.07 -0.10
C ILE A 18 -6.35 5.65 0.39
N GLY A 19 -5.45 4.71 0.14
CA GLY A 19 -5.61 3.32 0.60
C GLY A 19 -5.81 3.23 2.12
N GLY A 20 -5.00 3.95 2.90
CA GLY A 20 -5.09 3.96 4.36
C GLY A 20 -6.39 4.58 4.88
N ILE A 21 -6.81 5.73 4.34
CA ILE A 21 -8.06 6.38 4.73
C ILE A 21 -9.26 5.48 4.43
N LEU A 22 -9.30 4.83 3.26
CA LEU A 22 -10.38 3.91 2.91
C LEU A 22 -10.44 2.70 3.85
N HIS A 23 -9.28 2.14 4.26
CA HIS A 23 -9.26 1.10 5.31
C HIS A 23 -9.83 1.60 6.64
N LEU A 24 -9.47 2.82 7.06
CA LEU A 24 -9.98 3.41 8.29
C LEU A 24 -11.49 3.68 8.25
N ILE A 25 -12.03 4.04 7.09
CA ILE A 25 -13.49 4.19 6.89
C ILE A 25 -14.20 2.83 7.04
N LEU A 26 -13.58 1.74 6.59
CA LEU A 26 -14.14 0.39 6.68
C LEU A 26 -14.05 -0.20 8.10
N ALA A 27 -13.06 0.22 8.90
CA ALA A 27 -12.76 -0.40 10.18
C ALA A 27 -13.92 -0.42 11.20
N PRO A 28 -14.68 0.68 11.45
CA PRO A 28 -15.75 0.67 12.44
C PRO A 28 -16.86 -0.34 12.13
N ASN A 29 -17.28 -0.41 10.86
CA ASN A 29 -18.31 -1.35 10.41
C ASN A 29 -17.84 -2.80 10.61
N MET A 30 -16.56 -3.06 10.31
CA MET A 30 -15.98 -4.39 10.47
C MET A 30 -15.76 -4.75 11.94
N LEU A 31 -15.42 -3.80 12.82
CA LEU A 31 -15.31 -4.06 14.26
C LEU A 31 -16.65 -4.50 14.88
N GLY A 32 -17.78 -3.97 14.39
CA GLY A 32 -19.11 -4.38 14.82
C GLY A 32 -19.55 -5.76 14.30
N PHE A 33 -18.92 -6.29 13.23
CA PHE A 33 -19.27 -7.56 12.61
C PHE A 33 -18.28 -8.70 12.91
N ASN A 34 -16.98 -8.41 12.83
CA ASN A 34 -15.89 -9.34 13.06
C ASN A 34 -14.64 -8.57 13.55
N THR A 35 -14.33 -8.70 14.84
CA THR A 35 -13.26 -7.95 15.49
C THR A 35 -11.90 -8.12 14.82
N ASN A 36 -11.53 -9.33 14.39
CA ASN A 36 -10.24 -9.58 13.75
C ASN A 36 -10.12 -8.84 12.41
N THR A 37 -11.20 -8.86 11.63
CA THR A 37 -11.28 -8.13 10.35
C THR A 37 -11.24 -6.62 10.60
N GLY A 38 -12.01 -6.13 11.57
CA GLY A 38 -12.00 -4.72 11.95
C GLY A 38 -10.63 -4.24 12.42
N LEU A 39 -9.94 -5.03 13.23
CA LEU A 39 -8.59 -4.73 13.71
C LEU A 39 -7.57 -4.74 12.56
N PHE A 40 -7.70 -5.66 11.61
CA PHE A 40 -6.88 -5.69 10.39
C PHE A 40 -7.04 -4.40 9.58
N PHE A 41 -8.29 -3.96 9.31
CA PHE A 41 -8.56 -2.70 8.63
C PHE A 41 -8.03 -1.49 9.42
N LEU A 42 -8.20 -1.48 10.74
CA LEU A 42 -7.73 -0.39 11.60
C LEU A 42 -6.20 -0.27 11.58
N ILE A 43 -5.50 -1.36 11.93
CA ILE A 43 -4.04 -1.37 12.02
C ILE A 43 -3.42 -1.15 10.64
N GLY A 44 -3.94 -1.83 9.61
CA GLY A 44 -3.50 -1.64 8.21
C GLY A 44 -3.69 -0.20 7.75
N GLY A 45 -4.85 0.40 8.03
CA GLY A 45 -5.16 1.80 7.71
C GLY A 45 -4.21 2.79 8.39
N ILE A 46 -3.98 2.64 9.71
CA ILE A 46 -3.02 3.47 10.46
C ILE A 46 -1.61 3.33 9.87
N ALA A 47 -1.17 2.10 9.60
CA ALA A 47 0.16 1.84 9.04
C ALA A 47 0.32 2.49 7.65
N GLN A 48 -0.70 2.41 6.79
CA GLN A 48 -0.68 3.03 5.47
C GLN A 48 -0.68 4.56 5.51
N VAL A 49 -1.43 5.17 6.45
CA VAL A 49 -1.40 6.62 6.67
C VAL A 49 -0.04 7.05 7.22
N PHE A 50 0.53 6.29 8.18
CA PHE A 50 1.89 6.54 8.67
C PHE A 50 2.91 6.54 7.52
N TRP A 51 2.76 5.62 6.55
CA TRP A 51 3.67 5.50 5.42
C TRP A 51 3.73 6.70 4.48
N VAL A 52 2.79 7.64 4.60
CA VAL A 52 2.86 8.95 3.92
C VAL A 52 4.13 9.70 4.31
N VAL A 53 4.50 9.68 5.60
CA VAL A 53 5.64 10.44 6.14
C VAL A 53 6.98 10.01 5.55
N PRO A 54 7.41 8.73 5.64
CA PRO A 54 8.66 8.30 5.04
C PRO A 54 8.69 8.50 3.52
N THR A 55 7.53 8.42 2.87
CA THR A 55 7.41 8.59 1.42
C THR A 55 7.62 10.04 0.99
N ILE A 56 7.00 11.01 1.66
CA ILE A 56 7.20 12.44 1.36
C ILE A 56 8.58 12.91 1.79
N ARG A 57 9.02 12.52 2.99
CA ARG A 57 10.32 12.92 3.55
C ARG A 57 11.51 12.15 2.98
N ARG A 58 11.25 11.14 2.16
CA ARG A 58 12.26 10.33 1.45
C ARG A 58 13.29 9.72 2.39
N TRP A 59 12.82 9.09 3.47
CA TRP A 59 13.68 8.49 4.50
C TRP A 59 14.63 7.38 4.01
N GLY A 60 14.55 6.99 2.73
CA GLY A 60 15.55 6.17 2.06
C GLY A 60 14.99 4.87 1.52
N LYS A 61 15.86 4.07 0.89
CA LYS A 61 15.49 2.81 0.22
C LYS A 61 14.78 1.79 1.13
N PRO A 62 15.21 1.57 2.40
CA PRO A 62 14.55 0.59 3.27
C PRO A 62 13.06 0.87 3.47
N TRP A 63 12.68 2.15 3.58
CA TRP A 63 11.29 2.55 3.79
C TRP A 63 10.38 2.25 2.59
N TYR A 64 10.90 2.35 1.37
CA TYR A 64 10.14 1.94 0.18
C TYR A 64 10.00 0.42 0.11
N ALA A 65 11.05 -0.33 0.44
CA ALA A 65 11.00 -1.79 0.45
C ALA A 65 10.02 -2.33 1.51
N VAL A 66 10.07 -1.79 2.74
CA VAL A 66 9.14 -2.17 3.80
C VAL A 66 7.71 -1.75 3.44
N GLY A 67 7.51 -0.57 2.85
CA GLY A 67 6.20 -0.13 2.35
C GLY A 67 5.61 -1.06 1.29
N ILE A 68 6.44 -1.50 0.33
CA ILE A 68 6.05 -2.50 -0.68
C ILE A 68 5.65 -3.81 0.00
N GLY A 69 6.50 -4.34 0.90
CA GLY A 69 6.24 -5.61 1.58
C GLY A 69 4.96 -5.57 2.40
N GLY A 70 4.78 -4.55 3.24
CA GLY A 70 3.57 -4.39 4.05
C GLY A 70 2.30 -4.24 3.20
N THR A 71 2.36 -3.46 2.12
CA THR A 71 1.20 -3.28 1.23
C THR A 71 0.91 -4.56 0.44
N ALA A 72 1.92 -5.29 0.01
CA ALA A 72 1.75 -6.57 -0.69
C ALA A 72 1.06 -7.62 0.20
N VAL A 73 1.33 -7.62 1.51
CA VAL A 73 0.60 -8.49 2.46
C VAL A 73 -0.88 -8.14 2.48
N LEU A 74 -1.25 -6.86 2.52
CA LEU A 74 -2.65 -6.44 2.49
C LEU A 74 -3.36 -6.89 1.20
N VAL A 75 -2.72 -6.65 0.05
CA VAL A 75 -3.20 -7.08 -1.27
C VAL A 75 -3.34 -8.61 -1.33
N ALA A 76 -2.36 -9.36 -0.83
CA ALA A 76 -2.41 -10.82 -0.81
C ALA A 76 -3.58 -11.34 0.02
N VAL A 77 -3.81 -10.76 1.21
CA VAL A 77 -4.96 -11.10 2.06
C VAL A 77 -6.28 -10.83 1.33
N TYR A 78 -6.38 -9.70 0.62
CA TYR A 78 -7.55 -9.41 -0.19
C TYR A 78 -7.80 -10.52 -1.23
N PHE A 79 -6.82 -10.85 -2.06
CA PHE A 79 -7.01 -11.87 -3.10
C PHE A 79 -7.31 -13.26 -2.53
N ILE A 80 -6.62 -13.67 -1.46
CA ILE A 80 -6.88 -14.95 -0.78
C ILE A 80 -8.33 -15.02 -0.29
N THR A 81 -8.84 -13.95 0.34
CA THR A 81 -10.21 -13.92 0.86
C THR A 81 -11.30 -13.86 -0.21
N ARG A 82 -10.95 -13.68 -1.50
CA ARG A 82 -11.91 -13.80 -2.62
C ARG A 82 -12.11 -15.23 -3.10
N VAL A 83 -11.23 -16.15 -2.74
CA VAL A 83 -11.34 -17.55 -3.16
C VAL A 83 -12.30 -18.32 -2.23
N PRO A 84 -13.30 -19.04 -2.77
CA PRO A 84 -14.11 -19.97 -1.96
C PRO A 84 -13.25 -21.04 -1.30
N GLY A 85 -13.51 -21.38 -0.03
CA GLY A 85 -12.69 -22.35 0.71
C GLY A 85 -11.31 -21.84 1.14
N ASN A 86 -11.07 -20.52 1.10
CA ASN A 86 -9.80 -19.93 1.55
C ASN A 86 -9.53 -20.20 3.05
N PRO A 87 -8.26 -20.26 3.47
CA PRO A 87 -7.89 -20.63 4.84
C PRO A 87 -8.16 -19.55 5.89
N ILE A 88 -8.61 -18.35 5.51
CA ILE A 88 -8.78 -17.21 6.43
C ILE A 88 -10.23 -17.11 6.89
N THR A 89 -11.19 -17.19 5.96
CA THR A 89 -12.62 -17.01 6.23
C THR A 89 -13.46 -18.22 5.83
N GLY A 90 -12.91 -19.20 5.11
CA GLY A 90 -13.63 -20.36 4.57
C GLY A 90 -14.64 -20.03 3.46
N ARG A 91 -14.93 -18.75 3.23
CA ARG A 91 -15.91 -18.27 2.24
C ARG A 91 -15.31 -17.18 1.36
N GLY A 92 -15.63 -17.21 0.07
CA GLY A 92 -15.25 -16.13 -0.84
C GLY A 92 -16.02 -14.85 -0.49
N GLY A 93 -15.31 -13.79 -0.14
CA GLY A 93 -15.93 -12.49 0.09
C GLY A 93 -16.29 -11.80 -1.23
N GLY A 94 -17.41 -11.08 -1.28
CA GLY A 94 -17.82 -10.33 -2.47
C GLY A 94 -16.88 -9.17 -2.85
N VAL A 95 -16.84 -8.84 -4.14
CA VAL A 95 -16.11 -7.68 -4.68
C VAL A 95 -17.05 -6.49 -4.70
N ASN A 96 -16.60 -5.33 -4.19
CA ASN A 96 -17.36 -4.10 -4.22
C ASN A 96 -16.48 -2.91 -4.63
N PRO A 97 -17.06 -1.77 -5.05
CA PRO A 97 -16.29 -0.63 -5.54
C PRO A 97 -15.29 -0.07 -4.53
N MET A 98 -15.63 -0.08 -3.23
CA MET A 98 -14.73 0.37 -2.18
C MET A 98 -13.48 -0.50 -2.10
N ALA A 99 -13.67 -1.82 -2.15
CA ALA A 99 -12.58 -2.77 -2.11
C ALA A 99 -11.69 -2.65 -3.35
N ILE A 100 -12.29 -2.46 -4.54
CA ILE A 100 -11.53 -2.18 -5.77
C ILE A 100 -10.71 -0.88 -5.62
N ALA A 101 -11.30 0.20 -5.08
CA ALA A 101 -10.61 1.47 -4.90
C ALA A 101 -9.40 1.34 -3.96
N VAL A 102 -9.53 0.57 -2.87
CA VAL A 102 -8.44 0.23 -1.95
C VAL A 102 -7.31 -0.48 -2.69
N GLU A 103 -7.62 -1.57 -3.41
CA GLU A 103 -6.61 -2.37 -4.11
C GLU A 103 -5.90 -1.58 -5.22
N VAL A 104 -6.63 -0.75 -5.97
CA VAL A 104 -6.04 0.12 -7.00
C VAL A 104 -5.06 1.11 -6.37
N ALA A 105 -5.41 1.72 -5.24
CA ALA A 105 -4.52 2.65 -4.53
C ALA A 105 -3.28 1.92 -3.98
N GLN A 106 -3.44 0.71 -3.46
CA GLN A 106 -2.34 -0.13 -2.97
C GLN A 106 -1.37 -0.56 -4.08
N LEU A 107 -1.90 -1.05 -5.20
CA LEU A 107 -1.09 -1.44 -6.35
C LEU A 107 -0.37 -0.23 -6.96
N ALA A 108 -1.04 0.93 -7.02
CA ALA A 108 -0.42 2.18 -7.44
C ALA A 108 0.74 2.58 -6.51
N PHE A 109 0.56 2.50 -5.20
CA PHE A 109 1.63 2.76 -4.22
C PHE A 109 2.83 1.83 -4.43
N ILE A 110 2.59 0.52 -4.55
CA ILE A 110 3.63 -0.49 -4.80
C ILE A 110 4.39 -0.15 -6.08
N GLY A 111 3.68 0.05 -7.19
CA GLY A 111 4.29 0.36 -8.49
C GLY A 111 5.13 1.63 -8.46
N LEU A 112 4.65 2.68 -7.79
CA LEU A 112 5.39 3.94 -7.65
C LEU A 112 6.63 3.79 -6.77
N CYS A 113 6.58 3.02 -5.68
CA CYS A 113 7.76 2.71 -4.87
C CYS A 113 8.81 1.91 -5.65
N ILE A 114 8.38 0.91 -6.43
CA ILE A 114 9.27 0.14 -7.32
C ILE A 114 9.93 1.08 -8.34
N ALA A 115 9.17 1.97 -8.97
CA ALA A 115 9.71 2.96 -9.91
C ALA A 115 10.73 3.90 -9.25
N ILE A 116 10.45 4.39 -8.03
CA ILE A 116 11.38 5.23 -7.24
C ILE A 116 12.70 4.48 -7.01
N LEU A 117 12.64 3.21 -6.60
CA LEU A 117 13.82 2.39 -6.33
C LEU A 117 14.62 2.11 -7.61
N ALA A 118 13.95 1.75 -8.71
CA ALA A 118 14.60 1.46 -10.00
C ALA A 118 15.37 2.68 -10.53
N MET A 119 14.78 3.88 -10.50
CA MET A 119 15.48 5.09 -10.93
C MET A 119 16.63 5.49 -10.00
N ALA A 120 16.52 5.18 -8.70
CA ALA A 120 17.62 5.41 -7.76
C ALA A 120 18.80 4.45 -8.03
N GLY A 121 18.55 3.25 -8.53
CA GLY A 121 19.56 2.29 -9.00
C GLY A 121 20.31 2.80 -10.23
N LYS A 122 19.58 3.15 -11.30
CA LYS A 122 20.17 3.63 -12.57
C LYS A 122 21.10 4.83 -12.38
N LYS A 123 20.72 5.79 -11.52
CA LYS A 123 21.57 6.94 -11.20
C LYS A 123 22.91 6.54 -10.57
N LYS A 124 22.93 5.52 -9.71
CA LYS A 124 24.16 5.06 -9.04
C LYS A 124 25.10 4.40 -10.06
N GLU A 125 24.56 3.61 -10.99
CA GLU A 125 25.33 2.99 -12.08
C GLU A 125 25.94 4.03 -13.03
N GLU A 126 25.16 5.04 -13.44
CA GLU A 126 25.65 6.13 -14.29
C GLU A 126 26.74 6.97 -13.60
N ALA A 127 26.66 7.14 -12.29
CA ALA A 127 27.66 7.88 -11.50
C ALA A 127 28.95 7.09 -11.25
N GLY A 128 28.89 5.75 -11.22
CA GLY A 128 30.07 4.89 -11.05
C GLY A 128 30.82 4.59 -12.36
N LYS A 129 30.26 4.98 -13.52
CA LYS A 129 30.89 4.88 -14.84
C LYS A 129 31.67 6.13 -15.26
N LYS A 130 31.69 7.17 -14.42
CA LYS A 130 32.46 8.41 -14.63
C LYS A 130 33.66 8.43 -13.71
#